data_AF-A0A916IZB4-F1
#
_entry.id   AF-A0A916IZB4-F1
#
_cell.length_a   1.000
_cell.length_b   1.000
_cell.length_c   1.000
_cell.angle_alpha   90.00
_cell.angle_beta   90.00
_cell.angle_gamma   90.00
#
_symmetry.space_group_name_H-M   'P 1'
#
loop_
_entity.id
_entity.type
_entity.pdbx_description
1 polymer ?
#
loop_
_entity_poly.entity_id
_entity_poly.type
_entity_poly.pdbx_seq_one_letter_code
_entity_poly.pdbx_strand_id
1 'polypeptide(L)'
;MRRIEQHIVAAWATRLGNQVVKDVIHSLEKMEAELSGDSGLENVWEEVCAQVQGEESIDWGSYEDVIESLLAGSIANLDRDAQLALWAVTDDGCDYICDHHADKNGVVGVPLDIGAIVAKLKEKVLSAAADYESPSLYRYVWGEDDPEYTELEDEDEDDDER
;
A
#
# COMPACT_ATOMS: atom_id res chain seq x y z
N MET A 1 -23.43 -7.48 16.74
CA MET A 1 -22.58 -7.24 17.93
C MET A 1 -21.44 -8.25 17.88
N ARG A 2 -20.18 -7.80 17.73
CA ARG A 2 -19.02 -8.71 17.70
C ARG A 2 -18.68 -9.16 19.13
N ARG A 3 -18.23 -10.40 19.31
CA ARG A 3 -17.74 -10.90 20.61
C ARG A 3 -16.44 -10.18 20.98
N ILE A 4 -16.12 -10.13 22.27
CA ILE A 4 -14.91 -9.44 22.74
C ILE A 4 -13.64 -10.06 22.14
N GLU A 5 -13.58 -11.39 21.98
CA GLU A 5 -12.43 -12.05 21.36
C GLU A 5 -12.27 -11.62 19.89
N GLN A 6 -13.38 -11.57 19.14
CA GLN A 6 -13.36 -11.12 17.74
C GLN A 6 -12.92 -9.66 17.61
N HIS A 7 -13.33 -8.79 18.54
CA HIS A 7 -12.89 -7.40 18.55
C HIS A 7 -11.39 -7.28 18.81
N ILE A 8 -10.87 -8.01 19.81
CA ILE A 8 -9.45 -7.99 20.17
C ILE A 8 -8.60 -8.53 19.02
N VAL A 9 -8.98 -9.67 18.43
CA VAL A 9 -8.28 -10.26 17.28
C VAL A 9 -8.27 -9.29 16.10
N ALA A 10 -9.41 -8.68 15.76
CA ALA A 10 -9.48 -7.74 14.66
C ALA A 10 -8.62 -6.49 14.89
N ALA A 11 -8.65 -5.92 16.10
CA ALA A 11 -7.84 -4.75 16.45
C ALA A 11 -6.34 -5.07 16.41
N TRP A 12 -5.95 -6.25 16.93
CA TRP A 12 -4.56 -6.70 16.91
C TRP A 12 -4.08 -6.98 15.48
N ALA A 13 -4.86 -7.72 14.69
CA ALA A 13 -4.56 -8.01 13.29
C ALA A 13 -4.45 -6.73 12.45
N THR A 14 -5.31 -5.72 12.72
CA THR A 14 -5.22 -4.42 12.05
C THR A 14 -3.90 -3.72 12.36
N ARG A 15 -3.46 -3.71 13.62
CA ARG A 15 -2.18 -3.10 14.02
C ARG A 15 -0.99 -3.83 13.40
N LEU A 16 -1.01 -5.16 13.43
CA LEU A 16 0.03 -5.97 12.80
C LEU A 16 0.08 -5.76 11.29
N GLY A 17 -1.08 -5.77 10.61
CA GLY A 17 -1.17 -5.54 9.18
C GLY A 17 -0.66 -4.15 8.80
N ASN A 18 -1.00 -3.12 9.56
CA ASN A 18 -0.47 -1.76 9.34
C ASN A 18 1.05 -1.70 9.54
N GLN A 19 1.61 -2.45 10.50
CA GLN A 19 3.05 -2.54 10.69
C GLN A 19 3.72 -3.22 9.50
N VAL A 20 3.18 -4.35 9.02
CA VAL A 20 3.69 -5.05 7.83
C VAL A 20 3.66 -4.13 6.60
N VAL A 21 2.56 -3.42 6.37
CA VAL A 21 2.44 -2.44 5.28
C VAL A 21 3.52 -1.37 5.38
N LYS A 22 3.74 -0.82 6.57
CA LYS A 22 4.78 0.18 6.81
C LYS A 22 6.18 -0.35 6.51
N ASP A 23 6.47 -1.59 6.92
CA ASP A 23 7.78 -2.22 6.69
C ASP A 23 8.01 -2.53 5.21
N VAL A 24 6.95 -2.88 4.46
CA VAL A 24 7.00 -3.05 3.00
C VAL A 24 7.24 -1.71 2.29
N ILE A 25 6.50 -0.66 2.64
CA ILE A 25 6.72 0.69 2.10
C ILE A 25 8.17 1.13 2.34
N HIS A 26 8.67 0.98 3.57
CA HIS A 26 10.06 1.29 3.91
C HIS A 26 11.09 0.44 3.15
N SER A 27 10.71 -0.75 2.70
CA SER A 27 11.55 -1.58 1.84
C SER A 27 11.57 -1.06 0.41
N LEU A 28 10.42 -0.64 -0.12
CA LEU A 28 10.29 -0.02 -1.44
C LEU A 28 11.04 1.33 -1.51
N GLU A 29 10.97 2.14 -0.45
CA GLU A 29 11.72 3.41 -0.33
C GLU A 29 13.25 3.22 -0.38
N LYS A 30 13.75 2.01 -0.10
CA LYS A 30 15.18 1.68 -0.14
C LYS A 30 15.64 1.07 -1.45
N MET A 31 14.72 0.75 -2.35
CA MET A 31 15.03 0.20 -3.66
C MET A 31 15.22 1.35 -4.64
N GLU A 32 16.31 1.31 -5.42
CA GLU A 32 16.57 2.31 -6.45
C GLU A 32 15.46 2.26 -7.52
N ALA A 33 15.05 3.44 -8.03
CA ALA A 33 14.02 3.59 -9.06
C ALA A 33 14.53 3.09 -10.43
N GLU A 34 14.63 1.77 -10.58
CA GLU A 34 15.10 1.12 -11.80
C GLU A 34 13.97 0.42 -12.57
N LEU A 35 12.74 0.36 -12.02
CA LEU A 35 11.64 -0.40 -12.64
C LEU A 35 11.03 0.33 -13.84
N SER A 36 10.98 1.67 -13.81
CA SER A 36 10.53 2.50 -14.95
C SER A 36 11.67 3.02 -15.83
N GLY A 37 12.93 2.90 -15.39
CA GLY A 37 14.09 3.55 -16.01
C GLY A 37 14.38 4.92 -15.40
N ASP A 38 14.98 5.85 -16.17
CA ASP A 38 15.33 7.19 -15.69
C ASP A 38 14.08 8.10 -15.63
N SER A 39 13.27 7.91 -14.58
CA SER A 39 12.05 8.67 -14.30
C SER A 39 12.30 9.96 -13.52
N GLY A 40 13.51 10.13 -12.95
CA GLY A 40 13.81 11.20 -12.00
C GLY A 40 13.15 11.03 -10.63
N LEU A 41 12.48 9.89 -10.38
CA LEU A 41 11.93 9.50 -9.09
C LEU A 41 13.03 8.92 -8.19
N GLU A 42 12.88 9.08 -6.87
CA GLU A 42 13.96 8.76 -5.93
C GLU A 42 14.11 7.26 -5.65
N ASN A 43 13.01 6.51 -5.72
CA ASN A 43 12.96 5.09 -5.35
C ASN A 43 11.73 4.39 -5.93
N VAL A 44 11.67 3.07 -5.78
CA VAL A 44 10.53 2.25 -6.24
C VAL A 44 9.20 2.63 -5.59
N TRP A 45 9.20 3.12 -4.34
CA TRP A 45 7.95 3.56 -3.71
C TRP A 45 7.35 4.76 -4.46
N GLU A 46 8.17 5.73 -4.86
CA GLU A 46 7.70 6.85 -5.69
C GLU A 46 7.23 6.41 -7.07
N GLU A 47 7.89 5.42 -7.68
CA GLU A 47 7.40 4.81 -8.93
C GLU A 47 6.00 4.21 -8.74
N VAL A 48 5.79 3.43 -7.67
CA VAL A 48 4.47 2.87 -7.33
C VAL A 48 3.44 3.98 -7.14
N CYS A 49 3.77 5.05 -6.40
CA CYS A 49 2.87 6.18 -6.19
C CYS A 49 2.50 6.87 -7.50
N ALA A 50 3.48 7.13 -8.37
CA ALA A 50 3.26 7.74 -9.68
C ALA A 50 2.32 6.90 -10.55
N GLN A 51 2.53 5.57 -10.58
CA GLN A 51 1.66 4.66 -11.34
C GLN A 51 0.24 4.62 -10.77
N VAL A 52 0.09 4.57 -9.45
CA VAL A 52 -1.25 4.57 -8.81
C VAL A 52 -2.01 5.88 -9.03
N GLN A 53 -1.32 7.01 -9.05
CA GLN A 53 -1.96 8.34 -9.12
C GLN A 53 -2.18 8.86 -10.54
N GLY A 54 -1.32 8.51 -11.51
CA GLY A 54 -1.28 9.23 -12.79
C GLY A 54 -1.14 8.36 -14.04
N GLU A 55 -0.59 7.14 -13.97
CA GLU A 55 -0.25 6.36 -15.16
C GLU A 55 -0.50 4.85 -14.99
N GLU A 56 -1.45 4.28 -15.74
CA GLU A 56 -1.49 2.83 -15.94
C GLU A 56 -0.38 2.43 -16.92
N SER A 57 0.84 2.15 -16.43
CA SER A 57 1.89 1.57 -17.27
C SER A 57 1.51 0.17 -17.77
N ILE A 58 2.01 -0.15 -18.98
CA ILE A 58 1.96 -1.49 -19.59
C ILE A 58 2.65 -2.55 -18.70
N ASP A 59 3.49 -2.14 -17.75
CA ASP A 59 4.28 -3.00 -16.86
C ASP A 59 3.80 -2.99 -15.38
N TRP A 60 2.54 -2.65 -15.12
CA TRP A 60 1.95 -2.65 -13.76
C TRP A 60 2.19 -3.97 -13.00
N GLY A 61 2.16 -5.10 -13.72
CA GLY A 61 2.40 -6.42 -13.15
C GLY A 61 3.74 -6.56 -12.43
N SER A 62 4.80 -5.89 -12.91
CA SER A 62 6.12 -5.93 -12.26
C SER A 62 6.11 -5.23 -10.90
N TYR A 63 5.36 -4.14 -10.75
CA TYR A 63 5.18 -3.46 -9.46
C TYR A 63 4.35 -4.31 -8.50
N GLU A 64 3.27 -4.91 -8.98
CA GLU A 64 2.45 -5.83 -8.18
C GLU A 64 3.28 -7.01 -7.67
N ASP A 65 4.06 -7.65 -8.54
CA ASP A 65 4.91 -8.80 -8.18
C ASP A 65 5.92 -8.45 -7.08
N VAL A 66 6.52 -7.26 -7.12
CA VAL A 66 7.45 -6.78 -6.08
C VAL A 66 6.72 -6.56 -4.76
N ILE A 67 5.58 -5.87 -4.77
CA ILE A 67 4.76 -5.62 -3.57
C ILE A 67 4.30 -6.94 -2.95
N GLU A 68 3.75 -7.84 -3.76
CA GLU A 68 3.26 -9.15 -3.32
C GLU A 68 4.39 -10.02 -2.78
N SER A 69 5.57 -10.00 -3.40
CA SER A 69 6.75 -10.72 -2.92
C SER A 69 7.24 -10.21 -1.57
N LEU A 70 7.30 -8.89 -1.38
CA LEU A 70 7.69 -8.28 -0.10
C LEU A 70 6.68 -8.58 1.01
N LEU A 71 5.38 -8.51 0.70
CA LEU A 71 4.30 -8.86 1.63
C LEU A 71 4.35 -10.34 2.00
N ALA A 72 4.45 -11.24 1.02
CA ALA A 72 4.52 -12.68 1.25
C ALA A 72 5.75 -13.05 2.10
N GLY A 73 6.92 -12.45 1.81
CA GLY A 73 8.13 -12.61 2.60
C GLY A 73 7.95 -12.13 4.04
N SER A 74 7.30 -10.98 4.24
CA SER A 74 7.02 -10.41 5.56
C SER A 74 6.08 -11.31 6.37
N ILE A 75 5.01 -11.83 5.74
CA ILE A 75 4.04 -12.72 6.38
C ILE A 75 4.67 -14.08 6.71
N ALA A 76 5.52 -14.62 5.84
CA ALA A 76 6.21 -15.89 6.05
C ALA A 76 7.12 -15.89 7.29
N ASN A 77 7.61 -14.72 7.69
CA ASN A 77 8.44 -14.54 8.89
C ASN A 77 7.64 -14.40 10.19
N LEU A 78 6.32 -14.24 10.11
CA LEU A 78 5.44 -14.20 11.27
C LEU A 78 5.19 -15.59 11.84
N ASP A 79 4.95 -15.68 13.14
CA ASP A 79 4.50 -16.93 13.75
C ASP A 79 3.08 -17.31 13.27
N ARG A 80 2.70 -18.57 13.47
CA ARG A 80 1.43 -19.10 12.97
C ARG A 80 0.21 -18.40 13.53
N ASP A 81 0.23 -17.96 14.79
CA ASP A 81 -0.90 -17.29 15.41
C ASP A 81 -1.07 -15.89 14.81
N ALA A 82 0.04 -15.20 14.56
CA ALA A 82 0.05 -13.93 13.84
C ALA A 82 -0.51 -14.05 12.43
N GLN A 83 -0.08 -15.08 11.68
CA GLN A 83 -0.62 -15.36 10.34
C GLN A 83 -2.13 -15.65 10.38
N LEU A 84 -2.57 -16.48 11.32
CA LEU A 84 -3.99 -16.81 11.49
C LEU A 84 -4.84 -15.60 11.88
N ALA A 85 -4.32 -14.72 12.73
CA ALA A 85 -5.02 -13.50 13.11
C ALA A 85 -5.14 -12.51 11.93
N LEU A 86 -4.11 -12.40 11.09
CA LEU A 86 -4.19 -11.65 9.82
C LEU A 86 -5.19 -12.27 8.85
N TRP A 87 -5.18 -13.60 8.70
CA TRP A 87 -6.14 -14.30 7.85
C TRP A 87 -7.57 -14.17 8.37
N ALA A 88 -7.79 -14.20 9.68
CA ALA A 88 -9.11 -14.08 10.30
C ALA A 88 -9.84 -12.77 9.98
N VAL A 89 -9.13 -11.73 9.51
CA VAL A 89 -9.71 -10.46 9.07
C VAL A 89 -9.79 -10.31 7.55
N THR A 90 -9.36 -11.31 6.79
CA THR A 90 -9.67 -11.46 5.35
C THR A 90 -11.11 -11.94 5.18
N ASP A 91 -11.67 -11.80 3.97
CA ASP A 91 -13.02 -12.26 3.69
C ASP A 91 -13.08 -13.80 3.82
N ASP A 92 -12.13 -14.51 3.21
CA ASP A 92 -12.02 -15.98 3.28
C ASP A 92 -11.88 -16.50 4.73
N GLY A 93 -11.02 -15.87 5.52
CA GLY A 93 -10.82 -16.28 6.92
C GLY A 93 -12.01 -15.93 7.81
N CYS A 94 -12.66 -14.79 7.56
CA CYS A 94 -13.88 -14.39 8.27
C CYS A 94 -15.02 -15.37 7.97
N ASP A 95 -15.21 -15.74 6.70
CA ASP A 95 -16.21 -16.71 6.26
C ASP A 95 -15.93 -18.09 6.85
N TYR A 96 -14.68 -18.56 6.78
CA TYR A 96 -14.28 -19.82 7.40
C TYR A 96 -14.59 -19.87 8.90
N ILE A 97 -14.23 -18.81 9.65
CA ILE A 97 -14.50 -18.73 11.08
C ILE A 97 -16.00 -18.72 11.36
N CYS A 98 -16.80 -18.01 10.55
CA CYS A 98 -18.25 -18.00 10.69
C CYS A 98 -18.85 -19.40 10.51
N ASP A 99 -18.39 -20.15 9.51
CA ASP A 99 -18.87 -21.50 9.22
C ASP A 99 -18.45 -22.54 10.27
N HIS A 100 -17.25 -22.38 10.86
CA HIS A 100 -16.63 -23.38 11.74
C HIS A 100 -16.58 -22.97 13.22
N HIS A 101 -17.26 -21.88 13.64
CA HIS A 101 -17.17 -21.35 15.00
C HIS A 101 -17.62 -22.30 16.12
N ALA A 102 -18.33 -23.39 15.79
CA ALA A 102 -18.80 -24.41 16.74
C ALA A 102 -17.91 -25.66 16.77
N ASP A 103 -16.86 -25.71 15.95
CA ASP A 103 -15.99 -26.88 15.82
C ASP A 103 -15.10 -27.05 17.05
N LYS A 104 -14.95 -28.30 17.46
CA LYS A 104 -14.17 -28.67 18.65
C LYS A 104 -12.69 -28.91 18.33
N ASN A 105 -12.31 -28.86 17.05
CA ASN A 105 -10.98 -29.26 16.58
C ASN A 105 -9.88 -28.21 16.85
N GLY A 106 -10.23 -27.06 17.45
CA GLY A 106 -9.26 -26.02 17.80
C GLY A 106 -8.54 -25.44 16.58
N VAL A 107 -7.33 -24.93 16.77
CA VAL A 107 -6.52 -24.29 15.71
C VAL A 107 -5.72 -25.28 14.85
N VAL A 108 -5.60 -26.53 15.29
CA VAL A 108 -4.77 -27.56 14.62
C VAL A 108 -5.52 -28.12 13.42
N GLY A 109 -5.37 -27.45 12.27
CA GLY A 109 -6.05 -27.82 11.02
C GLY A 109 -6.84 -26.70 10.38
N VAL A 110 -6.84 -25.49 10.96
CA VAL A 110 -7.39 -24.30 10.32
C VAL A 110 -6.56 -24.02 9.05
N PRO A 111 -7.21 -24.00 7.86
CA PRO A 111 -6.52 -23.64 6.63
C PRO A 111 -5.98 -22.22 6.75
N LEU A 112 -4.91 -21.93 6.04
CA LEU A 112 -4.33 -20.61 6.00
C LEU A 112 -4.07 -20.26 4.54
N ASP A 113 -4.77 -19.24 4.06
CA ASP A 113 -4.52 -18.67 2.76
C ASP A 113 -3.65 -17.43 2.91
N ILE A 114 -2.36 -17.56 2.55
CA ILE A 114 -1.42 -16.43 2.55
C ILE A 114 -1.78 -15.44 1.43
N GLY A 115 -2.28 -15.92 0.29
CA GLY A 115 -2.68 -15.07 -0.83
C GLY A 115 -3.80 -14.12 -0.45
N ALA A 116 -4.79 -14.59 0.31
CA ALA A 116 -5.86 -13.74 0.85
C ALA A 116 -5.33 -12.63 1.78
N ILE A 117 -4.31 -12.93 2.60
CA ILE A 117 -3.66 -11.91 3.44
C ILE A 117 -2.91 -10.90 2.57
N VAL A 118 -2.09 -11.40 1.62
CA VAL A 118 -1.30 -10.56 0.71
C VAL A 118 -2.20 -9.62 -0.07
N ALA A 119 -3.30 -10.12 -0.67
CA ALA A 119 -4.26 -9.30 -1.41
C ALA A 119 -4.83 -8.17 -0.54
N LYS A 120 -5.29 -8.49 0.68
CA LYS A 120 -5.83 -7.50 1.61
C LYS A 120 -4.80 -6.44 2.04
N LEU A 121 -3.54 -6.85 2.24
CA LEU A 121 -2.47 -5.91 2.60
C LEU A 121 -1.98 -5.11 1.39
N LYS A 122 -2.01 -5.68 0.19
CA LYS A 122 -1.72 -4.98 -1.07
C LYS A 122 -2.66 -3.81 -1.26
N GLU A 123 -3.97 -4.00 -1.05
CA GLU A 123 -4.95 -2.90 -1.09
C GLU A 123 -4.57 -1.73 -0.17
N LYS A 124 -4.02 -2.03 1.02
CA LYS A 124 -3.55 -1.00 1.95
C LYS A 124 -2.28 -0.30 1.48
N VAL A 125 -1.35 -1.03 0.85
CA VAL A 125 -0.15 -0.46 0.23
C VAL A 125 -0.57 0.50 -0.90
N LEU A 126 -1.46 0.04 -1.78
CA LEU A 126 -1.94 0.85 -2.91
C LEU A 126 -2.76 2.06 -2.45
N SER A 127 -3.57 1.91 -1.41
CA SER A 127 -4.27 3.05 -0.80
C SER A 127 -3.28 4.06 -0.22
N ALA A 128 -2.20 3.61 0.42
CA ALA A 128 -1.17 4.52 0.92
C ALA A 128 -0.41 5.22 -0.22
N ALA A 129 -0.23 4.54 -1.36
CA ALA A 129 0.40 5.11 -2.55
C ALA A 129 -0.48 6.19 -3.19
N ALA A 130 -1.80 5.99 -3.22
CA ALA A 130 -2.76 6.96 -3.74
C ALA A 130 -2.78 8.29 -2.95
N ASP A 131 -2.45 8.24 -1.66
CA ASP A 131 -2.44 9.39 -0.75
C ASP A 131 -1.03 9.97 -0.51
N TYR A 132 0.00 9.45 -1.17
CA TYR A 132 1.39 9.85 -0.94
C TYR A 132 1.76 11.11 -1.72
N GLU A 133 2.49 12.02 -1.08
CA GLU A 133 2.97 13.26 -1.70
C GLU A 133 4.47 13.44 -1.42
N SER A 134 5.23 13.78 -2.45
CA SER A 134 6.63 14.21 -2.34
C SER A 134 6.96 15.25 -3.42
N PRO A 135 8.01 16.08 -3.23
CA PRO A 135 8.40 17.07 -4.25
C PRO A 135 8.86 16.46 -5.58
N SER A 136 9.48 15.29 -5.57
CA SER A 136 9.84 14.51 -6.77
C SER A 136 8.59 13.99 -7.46
N LEU A 137 7.67 13.38 -6.72
CA LEU A 137 6.40 12.88 -7.27
C LEU A 137 5.54 14.01 -7.84
N TYR A 138 5.44 15.14 -7.13
CA TYR A 138 4.69 16.31 -7.60
C TYR A 138 5.23 16.81 -8.95
N ARG A 139 6.55 16.98 -9.06
CA ARG A 139 7.21 17.38 -10.32
C ARG A 139 7.02 16.35 -11.42
N TYR A 140 7.02 15.07 -11.08
CA TYR A 140 6.78 13.98 -12.03
C TYR A 140 5.35 14.01 -12.58
N VAL A 141 4.35 14.15 -11.71
CA VAL A 141 2.93 14.10 -12.08
C VAL A 141 2.47 15.38 -12.79
N TRP A 142 2.91 16.55 -12.33
CA TRP A 142 2.38 17.85 -12.79
C TRP A 142 3.33 18.65 -13.68
N GLY A 143 4.63 18.32 -13.72
CA GLY A 143 5.60 19.01 -14.59
C GLY A 143 5.67 20.53 -14.35
N GLU A 144 5.54 21.31 -15.43
CA GLU A 144 5.40 22.80 -15.42
C GLU A 144 3.93 23.26 -15.32
N ASP A 145 2.95 22.36 -15.49
CA ASP A 145 1.52 22.63 -15.42
C ASP A 145 1.01 22.54 -13.97
N ASP A 146 1.75 23.20 -13.07
CA ASP A 146 1.41 23.31 -11.66
C ASP A 146 0.08 24.07 -11.49
N PRO A 147 -1.01 23.43 -10.99
CA PRO A 147 -2.30 24.10 -10.80
C PRO A 147 -2.27 25.20 -9.73
N GLU A 148 -1.20 25.27 -8.91
CA GLU A 148 -0.97 26.33 -7.93
C GLU A 148 -0.18 27.52 -8.50
N TYR A 149 0.37 27.39 -9.71
CA TYR A 149 0.97 28.50 -10.46
C TYR A 149 -0.11 29.25 -11.24
N THR A 150 -0.95 30.00 -10.53
CA THR A 150 -1.61 31.15 -11.17
C THR A 150 -0.49 32.10 -11.58
N GLU A 151 -0.26 32.30 -12.88
CA GLU A 151 0.51 33.44 -13.37
C GLU A 151 -0.01 34.67 -12.64
N LEU A 152 0.75 35.16 -11.65
CA LEU A 152 0.59 36.52 -11.22
C LEU A 152 0.99 37.30 -12.46
N GLU A 153 0.01 37.73 -13.24
CA GLU A 153 0.19 38.73 -14.28
C GLU A 153 0.91 39.89 -13.58
N ASP A 154 2.24 39.94 -13.76
CA ASP A 154 3.02 41.11 -13.46
C ASP A 154 2.40 42.20 -14.35
N GLU A 155 1.52 43.03 -13.76
CA GLU A 155 1.15 44.32 -14.32
C GLU A 155 2.46 45.11 -14.41
N ASP A 156 3.17 44.94 -15.53
CA ASP A 156 4.11 45.90 -16.06
C ASP A 156 3.30 47.20 -16.28
N GLU A 157 3.13 48.00 -15.23
CA GLU A 157 2.83 49.42 -15.38
C GLU A 157 4.05 50.04 -16.07
N ASP A 158 3.96 50.09 -17.39
CA ASP A 158 4.86 50.82 -18.29
C ASP A 158 5.23 52.18 -17.67
N ASP A 159 6.53 52.31 -17.39
CA ASP A 159 7.15 53.59 -17.08
C ASP A 159 7.25 54.45 -18.35
N ASP A 160 7.08 55.75 -18.13
CA ASP A 160 7.41 56.90 -18.97
C ASP A 160 6.61 57.22 -20.26
N GLU A 161 5.96 58.41 -20.26
CA GLU A 161 6.51 59.57 -20.99
C GLU A 161 5.74 60.90 -20.75
N ARG A 162 6.49 61.90 -20.23
CA ARG A 162 6.37 63.39 -20.33
C ARG A 162 5.87 64.23 -19.16
#